data_AF-A0A3C1LRX7-F1
#
_entry.id   AF-A0A3C1LRX7-F1
#
_cell.length_a   1.000
_cell.length_b   1.000
_cell.length_c   1.000
_cell.angle_alpha   90.00
_cell.angle_beta   90.00
_cell.angle_gamma   90.00
#
_symmetry.space_group_name_H-M   'P 1'
#
loop_
_entity.id
_entity.type
_entity.pdbx_description
1 polymer ?
#
loop_
_entity_poly.entity_id
_entity_poly.type
_entity_poly.pdbx_seq_one_letter_code
_entity_poly.pdbx_strand_id
1 'polypeptide(L)'
;MNKGPDIAEIIPYVAREFGLGNVVSFEELTAGKVNHTYKVEAYQGDSVQSFIFQNVNTYVFRRPREVMENIRRVTEHIERYNPEMLCIHYRTTSSGNTFFDMITSFWRVYRFIDSVTYNSSKNPVVVRNAGAAFGQFQRSLRNCDSTYLHYTIKDFHNTTKRYQTLEKDFKKNPLGLSESCRDEYTYIMSMKDKALLLDRLFAEGRIPVRVTHNDTKINNVLFNEETGEAICVVDLDTVMPGFAGHDFGDAVRSCANSMGSASLEFDKVSIDLDIYRAFAEGFLSKTADVLTEEEKDSLAGSCLVMTLELASRYVDDYLTGDRYFKAKYPTQNLDRARNLIALAKDMDRNMDRMKAIIGEI
;
A
#
# COMPACT_ATOMS: atom_id res chain seq x y z
N MET A 1 -33.17 1.13 18.30
CA MET A 1 -31.84 1.04 17.64
C MET A 1 -31.83 2.12 16.57
N ASN A 2 -31.11 3.22 16.78
CA ASN A 2 -30.91 4.22 15.73
C ASN A 2 -30.12 3.54 14.60
N LYS A 3 -30.79 3.22 13.48
CA LYS A 3 -30.08 3.02 12.22
C LYS A 3 -29.37 4.35 11.95
N GLY A 4 -28.06 4.31 11.74
CA GLY A 4 -27.33 5.51 11.32
C GLY A 4 -27.97 6.12 10.06
N PRO A 5 -27.67 7.38 9.75
CA PRO A 5 -28.23 8.04 8.56
C PRO A 5 -27.96 7.20 7.31
N ASP A 6 -28.95 7.14 6.42
CA ASP A 6 -28.85 6.41 5.16
C ASP A 6 -27.72 7.03 4.32
N ILE A 7 -26.94 6.19 3.63
CA ILE A 7 -25.88 6.68 2.74
C ILE A 7 -26.44 7.61 1.67
N ALA A 8 -27.69 7.39 1.25
CA ALA A 8 -28.43 8.25 0.34
C ALA A 8 -28.68 9.68 0.90
N GLU A 9 -28.70 9.84 2.22
CA GLU A 9 -28.79 11.14 2.89
C GLU A 9 -27.40 11.76 3.15
N ILE A 10 -26.40 10.93 3.45
CA ILE A 10 -25.04 11.39 3.77
C ILE A 10 -24.35 11.96 2.53
N ILE A 11 -24.41 11.29 1.37
CA ILE A 11 -23.68 11.73 0.17
C ILE A 11 -24.06 13.15 -0.27
N PRO A 12 -25.36 13.51 -0.39
CA PRO A 12 -25.75 14.90 -0.69
C PRO A 12 -25.33 15.90 0.40
N TYR A 13 -25.29 15.48 1.67
CA TYR A 13 -24.84 16.35 2.75
C TYR A 13 -23.34 16.65 2.64
N VAL A 14 -22.51 15.61 2.47
CA VAL A 14 -21.07 15.74 2.24
C VAL A 14 -20.81 16.61 1.00
N ALA A 15 -21.54 16.41 -0.09
CA ALA A 15 -21.38 17.20 -1.32
C ALA A 15 -21.55 18.70 -1.05
N ARG A 16 -22.58 19.10 -0.29
CA ARG A 16 -22.81 20.50 0.09
C ARG A 16 -21.68 21.08 0.95
N GLU A 17 -21.17 20.31 1.91
CA GLU A 17 -20.08 20.75 2.79
C GLU A 17 -18.79 21.04 2.00
N PHE A 18 -18.54 20.30 0.91
CA PHE A 18 -17.44 20.53 -0.03
C PHE A 18 -17.79 21.52 -1.16
N GLY A 19 -18.91 22.23 -1.07
CA GLY A 19 -19.31 23.27 -2.04
C GLY A 19 -19.69 22.73 -3.41
N LEU A 20 -20.05 21.46 -3.51
CA LEU A 20 -20.58 20.87 -4.74
C LEU A 20 -22.08 21.15 -4.85
N GLY A 21 -22.57 21.23 -6.09
CA GLY A 21 -24.01 21.35 -6.38
C GLY A 21 -24.77 20.07 -6.07
N ASN A 22 -25.99 19.98 -6.61
CA ASN A 22 -26.83 18.80 -6.41
C ASN A 22 -26.14 17.53 -6.92
N VAL A 23 -26.23 16.46 -6.13
CA VAL A 23 -25.78 15.12 -6.53
C VAL A 23 -26.77 14.59 -7.56
N VAL A 24 -26.25 14.14 -8.70
CA VAL A 24 -26.99 13.52 -9.80
C VAL A 24 -27.11 12.02 -9.56
N SER A 25 -25.98 11.37 -9.27
CA SER A 25 -25.90 9.93 -9.06
C SER A 25 -24.71 9.61 -8.15
N PHE A 26 -24.73 8.43 -7.53
CA PHE A 26 -23.55 7.86 -6.89
C PHE A 26 -23.55 6.34 -6.97
N GLU A 27 -22.37 5.75 -7.00
CA GLU A 27 -22.16 4.31 -6.92
C GLU A 27 -21.03 3.96 -5.94
N GLU A 28 -21.14 2.83 -5.24
CA GLU A 28 -20.08 2.34 -4.35
C GLU A 28 -19.02 1.59 -5.15
N LEU A 29 -17.75 1.99 -4.98
CA LEU A 29 -16.60 1.31 -5.55
C LEU A 29 -16.09 0.25 -4.55
N THR A 30 -16.40 -1.03 -4.81
CA THR A 30 -16.16 -2.14 -3.87
C THR A 30 -14.76 -2.77 -3.96
N ALA A 31 -13.90 -2.29 -4.85
CA ALA A 31 -12.54 -2.81 -5.01
C ALA A 31 -11.60 -2.45 -3.84
N GLY A 32 -11.86 -1.33 -3.16
CA GLY A 32 -11.09 -0.88 -1.99
C GLY A 32 -11.35 -1.74 -0.75
N LYS A 33 -10.30 -2.03 0.03
CA LYS A 33 -10.40 -2.93 1.21
C LYS A 33 -10.49 -2.21 2.56
N VAL A 34 -10.13 -0.93 2.61
CA VAL A 34 -10.00 -0.17 3.87
C VAL A 34 -11.12 0.86 4.03
N ASN A 35 -11.17 1.85 3.13
CA ASN A 35 -12.16 2.93 3.15
C ASN A 35 -13.41 2.56 2.34
N HIS A 36 -14.56 3.14 2.69
CA HIS A 36 -15.75 3.10 1.84
C HIS A 36 -15.65 4.21 0.80
N THR A 37 -15.66 3.83 -0.48
CA THR A 37 -15.38 4.72 -1.60
C THR A 37 -16.60 4.79 -2.50
N TYR A 38 -16.99 6.00 -2.91
CA TYR A 38 -18.11 6.24 -3.80
C TYR A 38 -17.65 7.11 -4.97
N LYS A 39 -18.04 6.75 -6.19
CA LYS A 39 -18.00 7.66 -7.33
C LYS A 39 -19.29 8.45 -7.32
N VAL A 40 -19.19 9.78 -7.30
CA VAL A 40 -20.33 10.69 -7.17
C VAL A 40 -20.32 11.65 -8.35
N GLU A 41 -21.43 11.72 -9.08
CA GLU A 41 -21.67 12.75 -10.09
C GLU A 41 -22.43 13.91 -9.46
N ALA A 42 -21.88 15.12 -9.55
CA ALA A 42 -22.48 16.32 -8.98
C ALA A 42 -22.29 17.53 -9.89
N TYR A 43 -23.23 18.48 -9.80
CA TYR A 43 -23.12 19.74 -10.53
C TYR A 43 -21.96 20.60 -10.01
N GLN A 44 -21.19 21.16 -10.93
CA GLN A 44 -20.24 22.24 -10.70
C GLN A 44 -20.48 23.32 -11.75
N GLY A 45 -21.14 24.41 -11.32
CA GLY A 45 -21.73 25.38 -12.25
C GLY A 45 -22.79 24.68 -13.11
N ASP A 46 -22.71 24.90 -14.42
CA ASP A 46 -23.64 24.34 -15.41
C ASP A 46 -23.23 22.94 -15.92
N SER A 47 -22.14 22.36 -15.39
CA SER A 47 -21.61 21.07 -15.83
C SER A 47 -21.71 20.00 -14.74
N VAL A 48 -21.92 18.75 -15.13
CA VAL A 48 -21.81 17.60 -14.23
C VAL A 48 -20.36 17.10 -14.25
N GLN A 49 -19.77 16.91 -13.07
CA GLN A 49 -18.42 16.35 -12.91
C GLN A 49 -18.45 15.15 -11.97
N SER A 50 -17.49 14.24 -12.17
CA SER A 50 -17.28 13.06 -11.31
C SER A 50 -16.27 13.36 -10.20
N PHE A 51 -16.58 12.86 -9.00
CA PHE A 51 -15.76 12.97 -7.80
C PHE A 51 -15.64 11.60 -7.13
N ILE A 52 -14.57 11.44 -6.35
CA ILE A 52 -14.44 10.35 -5.40
C ILE A 52 -14.72 10.88 -4.00
N PHE A 53 -15.69 10.25 -3.33
CA PHE A 53 -16.03 10.48 -1.95
C PHE A 53 -15.54 9.28 -1.15
N GLN A 54 -14.76 9.52 -0.09
CA GLN A 54 -14.27 8.46 0.78
C GLN A 54 -14.64 8.72 2.22
N ASN A 55 -15.34 7.75 2.82
CA ASN A 55 -15.45 7.64 4.27
C ASN A 55 -14.24 6.86 4.79
N VAL A 56 -13.33 7.58 5.44
CA VAL A 56 -12.08 7.06 5.97
C VAL A 56 -12.38 6.11 7.12
N ASN A 57 -11.75 4.93 7.10
CA ASN A 57 -11.93 3.93 8.13
C ASN A 57 -11.20 4.34 9.42
N THR A 58 -11.94 4.94 10.36
CA THR A 58 -11.41 5.44 11.64
C THR A 58 -11.05 4.33 12.63
N TYR A 59 -11.41 3.08 12.36
CA TYR A 59 -10.93 1.93 13.14
C TYR A 59 -9.47 1.59 12.81
N VAL A 60 -9.12 1.62 11.52
CA VAL A 60 -7.75 1.43 11.02
C VAL A 60 -6.93 2.69 11.25
N PHE A 61 -7.42 3.83 10.76
CA PHE A 61 -6.78 5.13 10.91
C PHE A 61 -7.35 5.87 12.11
N ARG A 62 -6.88 5.52 13.30
CA ARG A 62 -7.38 6.06 14.58
C ARG A 62 -7.21 7.58 14.72
N ARG A 63 -6.34 8.18 13.90
CA ARG A 63 -6.07 9.63 13.87
C ARG A 63 -6.21 10.13 12.43
N PRO A 64 -7.43 10.15 11.86
CA PRO A 64 -7.64 10.41 10.43
C PRO A 64 -7.24 11.84 10.02
N ARG A 65 -7.23 12.79 10.97
CA ARG A 65 -6.69 14.14 10.74
C ARG A 65 -5.19 14.15 10.44
N GLU A 66 -4.42 13.26 11.08
CA GLU A 66 -2.98 13.11 10.81
C GLU A 66 -2.72 12.50 9.43
N VAL A 67 -3.60 11.59 8.99
CA VAL A 67 -3.60 11.07 7.62
C VAL A 67 -3.76 12.22 6.62
N MET A 68 -4.78 13.06 6.80
CA MET A 68 -5.01 14.20 5.92
C MET A 68 -3.89 15.25 5.97
N GLU A 69 -3.25 15.42 7.13
CA GLU A 69 -2.09 16.29 7.25
C GLU A 69 -0.87 15.76 6.48
N ASN A 70 -0.57 14.46 6.56
CA ASN A 70 0.48 13.84 5.76
C ASN A 70 0.21 14.00 4.27
N ILE A 71 -1.01 13.66 3.84
CA ILE A 71 -1.44 13.77 2.45
C ILE A 71 -1.22 15.19 1.95
N ARG A 72 -1.73 16.20 2.68
CA ARG A 72 -1.54 17.62 2.31
C ARG A 72 -0.07 17.98 2.19
N ARG A 73 0.77 17.63 3.18
CA ARG A 73 2.21 17.95 3.17
C ARG A 73 2.92 17.35 1.96
N VAL A 74 2.56 16.11 1.60
CA VAL A 74 3.12 15.37 0.46
C VAL A 74 2.66 15.97 -0.86
N THR A 75 1.35 16.20 -1.04
CA THR A 75 0.82 16.76 -2.28
C THR A 75 1.29 18.19 -2.51
N GLU A 76 1.30 19.05 -1.49
CA GLU A 76 1.82 20.42 -1.60
C GLU A 76 3.34 20.44 -1.89
N HIS A 77 4.10 19.49 -1.36
CA HIS A 77 5.52 19.35 -1.69
C HIS A 77 5.71 18.98 -3.16
N ILE A 78 4.95 18.00 -3.66
CA ILE A 78 5.05 17.58 -5.06
C ILE A 78 4.61 18.72 -5.98
N GLU A 79 3.48 19.38 -5.71
CA GLU A 79 3.00 20.53 -6.49
C GLU A 79 4.03 21.67 -6.55
N ARG A 80 4.76 21.92 -5.45
CA ARG A 80 5.77 22.99 -5.39
C ARG A 80 7.02 22.67 -6.20
N TYR A 81 7.49 21.43 -6.18
CA TYR A 81 8.80 21.05 -6.71
C TYR A 81 8.76 20.25 -8.03
N ASN A 82 7.61 19.67 -8.37
CA ASN A 82 7.37 18.88 -9.58
C ASN A 82 5.91 19.14 -10.08
N PRO A 83 5.55 20.40 -10.44
CA PRO A 83 4.18 20.80 -10.77
C PRO A 83 3.59 20.06 -11.99
N GLU A 84 4.43 19.47 -12.83
CA GLU A 84 4.04 18.63 -13.96
C GLU A 84 3.53 17.23 -13.55
N MET A 85 3.87 16.78 -12.34
CA MET A 85 3.41 15.51 -11.81
C MET A 85 1.98 15.65 -11.28
N LEU A 86 1.04 14.93 -11.89
CA LEU A 86 -0.34 14.91 -11.38
C LEU A 86 -0.39 14.24 -10.00
N CYS A 87 -1.00 14.93 -9.04
CA CYS A 87 -1.34 14.40 -7.72
C CYS A 87 -2.85 14.45 -7.50
N ILE A 88 -3.34 13.68 -6.53
CA ILE A 88 -4.74 13.81 -6.10
C ILE A 88 -4.92 15.21 -5.48
N HIS A 89 -5.80 16.01 -6.09
CA HIS A 89 -6.22 17.29 -5.52
C HIS A 89 -7.50 17.11 -4.71
N TYR A 90 -7.38 17.25 -3.39
CA TYR A 90 -8.50 17.17 -2.46
C TYR A 90 -9.31 18.47 -2.47
N ARG A 91 -10.64 18.34 -2.46
CA ARG A 91 -11.56 19.45 -2.27
C ARG A 91 -11.47 19.97 -0.85
N THR A 92 -11.63 21.27 -0.70
CA THR A 92 -11.78 21.91 0.60
C THR A 92 -13.26 22.09 0.94
N THR A 93 -13.61 21.92 2.20
CA THR A 93 -14.90 22.33 2.74
C THR A 93 -15.07 23.85 2.66
N SER A 94 -16.28 24.32 2.93
CA SER A 94 -16.59 25.75 3.13
C SER A 94 -15.69 26.43 4.19
N SER A 95 -15.18 25.66 5.17
CA SER A 95 -14.24 26.12 6.20
C SER A 95 -12.76 25.99 5.82
N GLY A 96 -12.45 25.56 4.59
CA GLY A 96 -11.08 25.44 4.08
C GLY A 96 -10.36 24.14 4.44
N ASN A 97 -11.04 23.16 5.06
CA ASN A 97 -10.43 21.88 5.43
C ASN A 97 -10.51 20.87 4.29
N THR A 98 -9.49 20.02 4.10
CA THR A 98 -9.52 18.96 3.06
C THR A 98 -10.36 17.73 3.44
N PHE A 99 -11.05 17.80 4.57
CA PHE A 99 -11.89 16.74 5.11
C PHE A 99 -13.10 17.33 5.84
N PHE A 100 -14.11 16.50 6.03
CA PHE A 100 -15.30 16.79 6.81
C PHE A 100 -15.46 15.74 7.92
N ASP A 101 -15.29 16.18 9.16
CA ASP A 101 -15.27 15.33 10.36
C ASP A 101 -16.65 15.37 11.02
N MET A 102 -17.42 14.29 10.85
CA MET A 102 -18.72 14.10 11.47
C MET A 102 -18.58 13.22 12.72
N ILE A 103 -19.51 13.33 13.66
CA ILE A 103 -19.52 12.53 14.90
C ILE A 103 -19.34 11.02 14.64
N THR A 104 -19.88 10.51 13.53
CA THR A 104 -19.91 9.08 13.20
C THR A 104 -19.06 8.69 11.99
N SER A 105 -18.50 9.63 11.25
CA SER A 105 -17.81 9.35 9.98
C SER A 105 -16.83 10.46 9.61
N PHE A 106 -15.82 10.12 8.79
CA PHE A 106 -14.77 11.06 8.42
C PHE A 106 -14.65 11.07 6.90
N TRP A 107 -15.03 12.16 6.26
CA TRP A 107 -15.17 12.23 4.81
C TRP A 107 -14.08 13.07 4.17
N ARG A 108 -13.64 12.66 2.99
CA ARG A 108 -12.81 13.45 2.08
C ARG A 108 -13.31 13.32 0.66
N VAL A 109 -13.09 14.36 -0.14
CA VAL A 109 -13.54 14.42 -1.53
C VAL A 109 -12.38 14.86 -2.42
N TYR A 110 -12.22 14.22 -3.57
CA TYR A 110 -11.29 14.64 -4.62
C TYR A 110 -11.90 14.41 -6.01
N ARG A 111 -11.34 15.04 -7.04
CA ARG A 111 -11.82 14.88 -8.41
C ARG A 111 -11.58 13.45 -8.89
N PHE A 112 -12.55 12.87 -9.60
CA PHE A 112 -12.36 11.61 -10.30
C PHE A 112 -11.42 11.82 -11.49
N ILE A 113 -10.40 10.98 -11.60
CA ILE A 113 -9.47 10.97 -12.73
C ILE A 113 -9.90 9.84 -13.65
N ASP A 114 -10.25 10.19 -14.89
CA ASP A 114 -10.65 9.21 -15.89
C ASP A 114 -9.46 8.32 -16.25
N SER A 115 -9.52 7.06 -15.81
CA SER A 115 -8.38 6.16 -15.76
C SER A 115 -8.81 4.71 -15.52
N VAL A 116 -7.89 3.79 -15.78
CA VAL A 116 -8.03 2.37 -15.44
C VAL A 116 -7.03 1.97 -14.36
N THR A 117 -7.39 0.96 -13.55
CA THR A 117 -6.49 0.32 -12.59
C THR A 117 -6.40 -1.17 -12.86
N TYR A 118 -5.26 -1.76 -12.48
CA TYR A 118 -5.05 -3.20 -12.60
C TYR A 118 -4.90 -3.82 -11.21
N ASN A 119 -5.77 -4.77 -10.87
CA ASN A 119 -5.63 -5.56 -9.63
C ASN A 119 -4.32 -6.38 -9.63
N SER A 120 -3.95 -6.88 -10.80
CA SER A 120 -2.68 -7.52 -11.11
C SER A 120 -2.44 -7.39 -12.61
N SER A 121 -1.17 -7.47 -13.05
CA SER A 121 -0.82 -7.49 -14.46
C SER A 121 0.36 -8.41 -14.70
N LYS A 122 0.27 -9.21 -15.77
CA LYS A 122 1.38 -9.98 -16.33
C LYS A 122 1.97 -9.33 -17.57
N ASN A 123 1.51 -8.13 -17.93
CA ASN A 123 2.08 -7.35 -19.03
C ASN A 123 3.29 -6.55 -18.49
N PRO A 124 4.53 -6.85 -18.95
CA PRO A 124 5.73 -6.15 -18.49
C PRO A 124 5.69 -4.64 -18.72
N VAL A 125 4.98 -4.16 -19.75
CA VAL A 125 4.84 -2.71 -20.02
C VAL A 125 4.07 -2.02 -18.89
N VAL A 126 2.92 -2.58 -18.51
CA VAL A 126 2.10 -2.04 -17.40
C VAL A 126 2.88 -2.06 -16.08
N VAL A 127 3.59 -3.16 -15.82
CA VAL A 127 4.40 -3.30 -14.60
C VAL A 127 5.58 -2.34 -14.58
N ARG A 128 6.26 -2.13 -15.71
CA ARG A 128 7.32 -1.13 -15.83
C ARG A 128 6.80 0.28 -15.61
N ASN A 129 5.63 0.62 -16.16
CA ASN A 129 5.00 1.91 -15.95
C ASN A 129 4.57 2.10 -14.48
N ALA A 130 4.09 1.05 -13.81
CA ALA A 130 3.84 1.07 -12.37
C ALA A 130 5.12 1.32 -11.56
N GLY A 131 6.21 0.63 -11.90
CA GLY A 131 7.53 0.85 -11.29
C GLY A 131 7.99 2.29 -11.46
N ALA A 132 7.86 2.84 -12.67
CA ALA A 132 8.19 4.24 -12.96
C ALA A 132 7.31 5.22 -12.17
N ALA A 133 6.02 4.93 -11.96
CA ALA A 133 5.13 5.78 -11.17
C ALA A 133 5.56 5.85 -9.69
N PHE A 134 5.83 4.70 -9.06
CA PHE A 134 6.31 4.67 -7.67
C PHE A 134 7.72 5.23 -7.53
N GLY A 135 8.60 4.98 -8.51
CA GLY A 135 9.93 5.58 -8.55
C GLY A 135 9.87 7.11 -8.68
N GLN A 136 8.97 7.62 -9.53
CA GLN A 136 8.73 9.06 -9.66
C GLN A 136 8.16 9.65 -8.36
N PHE A 137 7.21 8.97 -7.70
CA PHE A 137 6.69 9.39 -6.41
C PHE A 137 7.81 9.51 -5.36
N GLN A 138 8.69 8.50 -5.27
CA GLN A 138 9.84 8.52 -4.37
C GLN A 138 10.83 9.66 -4.70
N ARG A 139 11.13 9.85 -5.99
CA ARG A 139 11.99 10.94 -6.48
C ARG A 139 11.43 12.32 -6.12
N SER A 140 10.13 12.51 -6.30
CA SER A 140 9.45 13.78 -6.04
C SER A 140 9.47 14.17 -4.56
N LEU A 141 9.71 13.21 -3.66
CA LEU A 141 9.76 13.40 -2.21
C LEU A 141 11.18 13.35 -1.64
N ARG A 142 12.23 13.30 -2.49
CA ARG A 142 13.63 13.17 -2.05
C ARG A 142 14.10 14.24 -1.05
N ASN A 143 13.51 15.44 -1.13
CA ASN A 143 13.81 16.58 -0.27
C ASN A 143 12.69 16.87 0.74
N CYS A 144 11.70 15.98 0.85
CA CYS A 144 10.65 16.10 1.85
C CYS A 144 11.18 15.58 3.18
N ASP A 145 11.24 16.45 4.20
CA ASP A 145 11.68 16.04 5.52
C ASP A 145 10.63 15.15 6.18
N SER A 146 10.93 13.85 6.24
CA SER A 146 10.04 12.83 6.80
C SER A 146 9.76 13.00 8.29
N THR A 147 10.59 13.75 9.04
CA THR A 147 10.36 13.97 10.48
C THR A 147 9.08 14.78 10.75
N TYR A 148 8.59 15.49 9.73
CA TYR A 148 7.33 16.20 9.75
C TYR A 148 6.13 15.32 9.39
N LEU A 149 6.29 14.05 9.06
CA LEU A 149 5.17 13.16 8.79
C LEU A 149 4.81 12.32 10.02
N HIS A 150 3.51 12.12 10.21
CA HIS A 150 2.99 11.24 11.25
C HIS A 150 3.08 9.77 10.82
N TYR A 151 3.21 8.86 11.77
CA TYR A 151 2.96 7.44 11.52
C TYR A 151 1.45 7.19 11.55
N THR A 152 0.82 7.17 10.37
CA THR A 152 -0.65 7.01 10.23
C THR A 152 -1.13 5.66 10.76
N ILE A 153 -0.29 4.62 10.60
CA ILE A 153 -0.41 3.34 11.28
C ILE A 153 0.91 3.10 12.03
N LYS A 154 0.86 3.20 13.36
CA LYS A 154 2.03 2.95 14.20
C LYS A 154 2.57 1.53 13.95
N ASP A 155 3.89 1.43 13.79
CA ASP A 155 4.62 0.17 13.61
C ASP A 155 4.15 -0.64 12.38
N PHE A 156 3.70 0.03 11.30
CA PHE A 156 3.14 -0.64 10.12
C PHE A 156 4.10 -1.67 9.51
N HIS A 157 5.28 -1.22 9.08
CA HIS A 157 6.39 -2.05 8.60
C HIS A 157 7.53 -2.18 9.61
N ASN A 158 7.18 -2.29 10.90
CA ASN A 158 8.18 -2.61 11.93
C ASN A 158 8.31 -4.14 12.02
N THR A 159 9.12 -4.72 11.15
CA THR A 159 9.24 -6.18 11.02
C THR A 159 9.71 -6.83 12.33
N THR A 160 10.62 -6.18 13.07
CA THR A 160 11.03 -6.61 14.42
C THR A 160 9.84 -6.80 15.36
N LYS A 161 8.95 -5.82 15.46
CA LYS A 161 7.74 -5.93 16.29
C LYS A 161 6.76 -6.96 15.76
N ARG A 162 6.61 -7.10 14.44
CA ARG A 162 5.73 -8.14 13.86
C ARG A 162 6.18 -9.54 14.28
N TYR A 163 7.49 -9.81 14.25
CA TYR A 163 8.05 -11.07 14.69
C TYR A 163 7.91 -11.30 16.20
N GLN A 164 8.13 -10.25 17.01
CA GLN A 164 7.94 -10.34 18.47
C GLN A 164 6.48 -10.64 18.84
N THR A 165 5.51 -10.02 18.16
CA THR A 165 4.08 -10.28 18.36
C THR A 165 3.74 -11.73 17.98
N LEU A 166 4.16 -12.19 16.80
CA LEU A 166 3.92 -13.57 16.36
C LEU A 166 4.50 -14.59 17.35
N GLU A 167 5.75 -14.40 17.80
CA GLU A 167 6.36 -15.29 18.79
C GLU A 167 5.58 -15.33 20.10
N LYS A 168 5.11 -14.18 20.57
CA LYS A 168 4.30 -14.07 21.79
C LYS A 168 2.96 -14.76 21.64
N ASP A 169 2.23 -14.50 20.55
CA ASP A 169 0.88 -15.01 20.37
C ASP A 169 0.87 -16.51 20.01
N PHE A 170 1.90 -17.00 19.31
CA PHE A 170 2.13 -18.43 19.11
C PHE A 170 2.35 -19.16 20.44
N LYS A 171 3.16 -18.59 21.37
CA LYS A 171 3.37 -19.16 22.71
C LYS A 171 2.12 -19.10 23.58
N LYS A 172 1.37 -18.00 23.50
CA LYS A 172 0.11 -17.81 24.25
C LYS A 172 -0.99 -18.75 23.77
N ASN A 173 -0.99 -19.09 22.48
CA ASN A 173 -1.95 -19.98 21.83
C ASN A 173 -3.42 -19.65 22.19
N PRO A 174 -3.88 -18.40 21.97
CA PRO A 174 -5.13 -17.91 22.54
C PRO A 174 -6.39 -18.66 22.08
N LEU A 175 -6.32 -19.32 20.91
CA LEU A 175 -7.42 -20.09 20.32
C LEU A 175 -7.12 -21.59 20.17
N GLY A 176 -5.99 -22.08 20.67
CA GLY A 176 -5.61 -23.49 20.51
C GLY A 176 -5.08 -23.86 19.11
N LEU A 177 -4.75 -22.88 18.26
CA LEU A 177 -4.36 -23.05 16.86
C LEU A 177 -2.84 -23.18 16.60
N SER A 178 -1.97 -23.02 17.61
CA SER A 178 -0.52 -23.03 17.38
C SER A 178 0.01 -24.31 16.71
N GLU A 179 -0.57 -25.48 17.02
CA GLU A 179 -0.15 -26.72 16.36
C GLU A 179 -0.53 -26.78 14.87
N SER A 180 -1.66 -26.18 14.47
CA SER A 180 -2.14 -26.23 13.08
C SER A 180 -1.35 -25.32 12.14
N CYS A 181 -0.54 -24.41 12.66
CA CYS A 181 0.36 -23.53 11.90
C CYS A 181 1.83 -23.63 12.33
N ARG A 182 2.22 -24.73 12.97
CA ARG A 182 3.58 -24.93 13.53
C ARG A 182 4.66 -24.87 12.45
N ASP A 183 4.41 -25.45 11.27
CA ASP A 183 5.38 -25.49 10.17
C ASP A 183 5.60 -24.09 9.58
N GLU A 184 4.53 -23.33 9.39
CA GLU A 184 4.56 -21.96 8.91
C GLU A 184 5.29 -21.05 9.89
N TYR A 185 4.96 -21.14 11.18
CA TYR A 185 5.65 -20.43 12.25
C TYR A 185 7.15 -20.76 12.27
N THR A 186 7.50 -22.05 12.24
CA THR A 186 8.89 -22.50 12.31
C THR A 186 9.70 -21.97 11.13
N TYR A 187 9.16 -22.02 9.91
CA TYR A 187 9.81 -21.45 8.74
C TYR A 187 9.97 -19.92 8.83
N ILE A 188 8.92 -19.19 9.22
CA ILE A 188 9.00 -17.73 9.34
C ILE A 188 10.08 -17.33 10.35
N MET A 189 10.13 -18.01 11.49
CA MET A 189 11.11 -17.75 12.55
C MET A 189 12.54 -18.13 12.15
N SER A 190 12.73 -19.19 11.34
CA SER A 190 14.08 -19.53 10.84
C SER A 190 14.63 -18.49 9.87
N MET A 191 13.75 -17.70 9.24
CA MET A 191 14.12 -16.63 8.31
C MET A 191 14.28 -15.26 8.97
N LYS A 192 14.22 -15.17 10.31
CA LYS A 192 14.23 -13.90 11.07
C LYS A 192 15.40 -12.99 10.70
N ASP A 193 16.62 -13.52 10.57
CA ASP A 193 17.79 -12.70 10.24
C ASP A 193 17.71 -12.04 8.86
N LYS A 194 17.03 -12.68 7.89
CA LYS A 194 16.78 -12.11 6.56
C LYS A 194 15.60 -11.14 6.58
N ALA A 195 14.56 -11.45 7.35
CA ALA A 195 13.39 -10.58 7.52
C ALA A 195 13.74 -9.23 8.18
N LEU A 196 14.75 -9.20 9.05
CA LEU A 196 15.17 -7.98 9.75
C LEU A 196 16.26 -7.18 9.00
N LEU A 197 16.47 -7.43 7.70
CA LEU A 197 17.51 -6.74 6.91
C LEU A 197 17.40 -5.22 6.99
N LEU A 198 16.22 -4.66 6.70
CA LEU A 198 16.01 -3.21 6.67
C LEU A 198 16.14 -2.58 8.06
N ASP A 199 15.53 -3.21 9.08
CA ASP A 199 15.67 -2.79 10.49
C ASP A 199 17.15 -2.74 10.91
N ARG A 200 17.95 -3.75 10.51
CA ARG A 200 19.38 -3.82 10.81
C ARG A 200 20.16 -2.72 10.09
N LEU A 201 19.99 -2.56 8.78
CA LEU A 201 20.68 -1.53 8.00
C LEU A 201 20.38 -0.13 8.54
N PHE A 202 19.13 0.12 8.95
CA PHE A 202 18.75 1.38 9.57
C PHE A 202 19.42 1.59 10.93
N ALA A 203 19.40 0.58 11.81
CA ALA A 203 20.06 0.65 13.11
C ALA A 203 21.59 0.87 13.00
N GLU A 204 22.20 0.37 11.93
CA GLU A 204 23.61 0.58 11.59
C GLU A 204 23.88 1.94 10.89
N GLY A 205 22.84 2.73 10.59
CA GLY A 205 22.96 4.02 9.91
C GLY A 205 23.32 3.93 8.42
N ARG A 206 23.11 2.77 7.79
CA ARG A 206 23.50 2.49 6.39
C ARG A 206 22.44 2.89 5.37
N ILE A 207 21.17 2.94 5.77
CA ILE A 207 20.08 3.42 4.92
C ILE A 207 19.34 4.59 5.60
N PRO A 208 18.92 5.62 4.83
CA PRO A 208 18.17 6.74 5.37
C PRO A 208 16.69 6.41 5.55
N VAL A 209 16.01 7.18 6.41
CA VAL A 209 14.54 7.25 6.41
C VAL A 209 14.10 8.13 5.24
N ARG A 210 13.07 7.71 4.52
CA ARG A 210 12.44 8.46 3.43
C ARG A 210 10.94 8.58 3.68
N VAL A 211 10.28 9.47 2.95
CA VAL A 211 8.82 9.44 2.82
C VAL A 211 8.47 8.30 1.87
N THR A 212 7.70 7.32 2.32
CA THR A 212 7.32 6.15 1.53
C THR A 212 5.81 6.04 1.42
N HIS A 213 5.32 5.35 0.39
CA HIS A 213 3.91 5.07 0.21
C HIS A 213 3.41 3.99 1.16
N ASN A 214 4.19 2.94 1.39
CA ASN A 214 3.92 1.77 2.23
C ASN A 214 2.75 0.86 1.76
N ASP A 215 2.14 1.11 0.61
CA ASP A 215 1.13 0.21 0.00
C ASP A 215 1.21 0.30 -1.52
N THR A 216 2.28 -0.24 -2.08
CA THR A 216 2.67 -0.05 -3.48
C THR A 216 2.12 -1.12 -4.42
N LYS A 217 0.89 -1.58 -4.14
CA LYS A 217 0.19 -2.48 -5.05
C LYS A 217 -0.15 -1.75 -6.36
N ILE A 218 -0.10 -2.46 -7.48
CA ILE A 218 -0.35 -1.87 -8.82
C ILE A 218 -1.74 -1.22 -8.93
N ASN A 219 -2.73 -1.69 -8.16
CA ASN A 219 -4.07 -1.10 -8.15
C ASN A 219 -4.11 0.30 -7.50
N ASN A 220 -3.02 0.73 -6.86
CA ASN A 220 -2.82 2.09 -6.38
C ASN A 220 -2.12 2.99 -7.40
N VAL A 221 -2.00 2.55 -8.66
CA VAL A 221 -1.57 3.37 -9.79
C VAL A 221 -2.73 3.51 -10.77
N LEU A 222 -3.04 4.76 -11.14
CA LEU A 222 -3.98 5.06 -12.21
C LEU A 222 -3.24 5.06 -13.55
N PHE A 223 -3.82 4.44 -14.56
CA PHE A 223 -3.27 4.39 -15.91
C PHE A 223 -4.22 5.04 -16.90
N ASN A 224 -3.65 5.66 -17.93
CA ASN A 224 -4.40 6.09 -19.10
C ASN A 224 -4.75 4.86 -19.94
N GLU A 225 -6.03 4.68 -20.24
CA GLU A 225 -6.52 3.47 -20.93
C GLU A 225 -5.99 3.33 -22.35
N GLU A 226 -5.84 4.45 -23.07
CA GLU A 226 -5.42 4.46 -24.47
C GLU A 226 -3.91 4.21 -24.64
N THR A 227 -3.10 4.81 -23.77
CA THR A 227 -1.64 4.81 -23.89
C THR A 227 -0.97 3.78 -22.98
N GLY A 228 -1.64 3.35 -21.90
CA GLY A 228 -1.07 2.54 -20.84
C GLY A 228 -0.06 3.28 -19.95
N GLU A 229 0.10 4.60 -20.13
CA GLU A 229 0.98 5.42 -19.30
C GLU A 229 0.41 5.57 -17.88
N ALA A 230 1.30 5.56 -16.88
CA ALA A 230 0.90 5.82 -15.51
C ALA A 230 0.60 7.32 -15.33
N ILE A 231 -0.57 7.61 -14.78
CA ILE A 231 -1.06 8.97 -14.54
C ILE A 231 -0.58 9.46 -13.17
N CYS A 232 -0.95 8.75 -12.10
CA CYS A 232 -0.55 9.10 -10.74
C CYS A 232 -0.69 7.92 -9.78
N VAL A 233 -0.02 8.03 -8.63
CA VAL A 233 -0.19 7.13 -7.49
C VAL A 233 -1.32 7.64 -6.60
N VAL A 234 -2.15 6.72 -6.11
CA VAL A 234 -3.31 6.99 -5.26
C VAL A 234 -3.26 6.16 -3.97
N ASP A 235 -4.23 6.33 -3.07
CA ASP A 235 -4.26 5.68 -1.74
C ASP A 235 -3.12 6.12 -0.81
N LEU A 236 -2.99 7.43 -0.65
CA LEU A 236 -1.93 8.07 0.13
C LEU A 236 -2.08 7.93 1.66
N ASP A 237 -2.95 7.05 2.15
CA ASP A 237 -3.29 6.95 3.58
C ASP A 237 -2.15 6.41 4.43
N THR A 238 -1.29 5.62 3.81
CA THR A 238 -0.11 5.02 4.42
C THR A 238 1.16 5.77 4.06
N VAL A 239 1.07 6.97 3.47
CA VAL A 239 2.24 7.81 3.25
C VAL A 239 2.75 8.32 4.59
N MET A 240 3.95 7.87 4.95
CA MET A 240 4.61 8.14 6.24
C MET A 240 6.10 7.81 6.13
N PRO A 241 6.91 8.02 7.19
CA PRO A 241 8.32 7.65 7.16
C PRO A 241 8.53 6.14 7.03
N GLY A 242 9.50 5.74 6.21
CA GLY A 242 9.89 4.35 5.97
C GLY A 242 11.20 4.24 5.20
N PHE A 243 11.43 3.08 4.56
CA PHE A 243 12.62 2.83 3.74
C PHE A 243 12.23 2.60 2.28
N ALA A 244 13.06 3.00 1.32
CA ALA A 244 12.80 2.74 -0.10
C ALA A 244 12.53 1.25 -0.39
N GLY A 245 13.19 0.36 0.36
CA GLY A 245 12.97 -1.08 0.31
C GLY A 245 11.54 -1.52 0.67
N HIS A 246 10.81 -0.80 1.53
CA HIS A 246 9.41 -1.13 1.83
C HIS A 246 8.53 -1.01 0.59
N ASP A 247 8.61 0.14 -0.10
CA ASP A 247 7.84 0.42 -1.31
C ASP A 247 8.23 -0.51 -2.45
N PHE A 248 9.52 -0.70 -2.69
CA PHE A 248 9.99 -1.61 -3.73
C PHE A 248 9.60 -3.06 -3.44
N GLY A 249 9.81 -3.51 -2.20
CA GLY A 249 9.54 -4.87 -1.77
C GLY A 249 8.06 -5.23 -1.79
N ASP A 250 7.17 -4.34 -1.34
CA ASP A 250 5.74 -4.60 -1.30
C ASP A 250 5.13 -4.67 -2.71
N ALA A 251 5.60 -3.81 -3.62
CA ALA A 251 5.19 -3.83 -5.02
C ALA A 251 5.58 -5.16 -5.69
N VAL A 252 6.86 -5.55 -5.60
CA VAL A 252 7.36 -6.80 -6.18
C VAL A 252 6.67 -8.01 -5.58
N ARG A 253 6.53 -8.07 -4.24
CA ARG A 253 5.77 -9.13 -3.56
C ARG A 253 4.37 -9.28 -4.15
N SER A 254 3.74 -8.16 -4.49
CA SER A 254 2.38 -8.15 -5.03
C SER A 254 2.31 -8.54 -6.52
N CYS A 255 3.15 -7.97 -7.37
CA CYS A 255 3.04 -8.12 -8.82
C CYS A 255 3.81 -9.33 -9.38
N ALA A 256 4.97 -9.65 -8.79
CA ALA A 256 5.86 -10.70 -9.28
C ALA A 256 5.54 -12.10 -8.71
N ASN A 257 4.48 -12.26 -7.93
CA ASN A 257 3.97 -13.57 -7.55
C ASN A 257 3.32 -14.25 -8.78
N SER A 258 3.90 -15.36 -9.26
CA SER A 258 3.47 -16.05 -10.49
C SER A 258 2.00 -16.48 -10.45
N MET A 259 1.55 -16.99 -9.29
CA MET A 259 0.19 -17.50 -9.08
C MET A 259 -0.76 -16.47 -8.44
N GLY A 260 -0.24 -15.32 -8.02
CA GLY A 260 -0.99 -14.31 -7.26
C GLY A 260 -1.27 -14.71 -5.81
N SER A 261 -1.59 -13.72 -4.98
CA SER A 261 -1.67 -13.86 -3.52
C SER A 261 -2.90 -14.63 -3.01
N ALA A 262 -3.81 -15.05 -3.89
CA ALA A 262 -5.02 -15.78 -3.54
C ALA A 262 -5.00 -17.26 -3.97
N SER A 263 -3.95 -17.70 -4.67
CA SER A 263 -3.83 -19.08 -5.12
C SER A 263 -3.54 -20.04 -3.96
N LEU A 264 -4.18 -21.22 -4.01
CA LEU A 264 -3.94 -22.35 -3.11
C LEU A 264 -2.97 -23.39 -3.70
N GLU A 265 -2.49 -23.17 -4.92
CA GLU A 265 -1.50 -24.03 -5.60
C GLU A 265 -0.08 -23.62 -5.18
N PHE A 266 0.24 -23.83 -3.89
CA PHE A 266 1.47 -23.32 -3.27
C PHE A 266 2.76 -23.85 -3.91
N ASP A 267 2.72 -25.06 -4.47
CA ASP A 267 3.82 -25.72 -5.17
C ASP A 267 4.19 -25.05 -6.50
N LYS A 268 3.27 -24.26 -7.07
CA LYS A 268 3.47 -23.50 -8.32
C LYS A 268 3.85 -22.04 -8.07
N VAL A 269 3.80 -21.57 -6.83
CA VAL A 269 4.17 -20.18 -6.48
C VAL A 269 5.67 -19.99 -6.68
N SER A 270 6.02 -18.98 -7.45
CA SER A 270 7.39 -18.57 -7.74
C SER A 270 7.47 -17.05 -7.94
N ILE A 271 8.66 -16.49 -7.84
CA ILE A 271 8.92 -15.14 -8.31
C ILE A 271 9.08 -15.14 -9.83
N ASP A 272 8.24 -14.35 -10.49
CA ASP A 272 8.33 -14.07 -11.91
C ASP A 272 9.43 -13.03 -12.16
N LEU A 273 10.59 -13.51 -12.60
CA LEU A 273 11.79 -12.68 -12.77
C LEU A 273 11.68 -11.66 -13.92
N ASP A 274 10.83 -11.92 -14.92
CA ASP A 274 10.59 -10.98 -16.01
C ASP A 274 9.74 -9.80 -15.51
N ILE A 275 8.72 -10.09 -14.71
CA ILE A 275 7.90 -9.07 -14.04
C ILE A 275 8.71 -8.30 -13.00
N TYR A 276 9.57 -8.99 -12.24
CA TYR A 276 10.52 -8.36 -11.32
C TYR A 276 11.44 -7.38 -12.03
N ARG A 277 12.09 -7.81 -13.14
CA ARG A 277 12.94 -6.95 -13.96
C ARG A 277 12.17 -5.75 -14.50
N ALA A 278 10.98 -5.97 -15.06
CA ALA A 278 10.17 -4.89 -15.61
C ALA A 278 9.84 -3.83 -14.55
N PHE A 279 9.45 -4.24 -13.34
CA PHE A 279 9.22 -3.31 -12.24
C PHE A 279 10.50 -2.58 -11.84
N ALA A 280 11.61 -3.31 -11.69
CA ALA A 280 12.90 -2.76 -11.31
C ALA A 280 13.42 -1.71 -12.31
N GLU A 281 13.34 -2.00 -13.62
CA GLU A 281 13.67 -1.06 -14.69
C GLU A 281 12.87 0.24 -14.55
N GLY A 282 11.55 0.12 -14.36
CA GLY A 282 10.67 1.27 -14.17
C GLY A 282 11.08 2.10 -12.95
N PHE A 283 11.23 1.45 -11.79
CA PHE A 283 11.53 2.11 -10.52
C PHE A 283 12.91 2.78 -10.52
N LEU A 284 13.95 2.06 -10.95
CA LEU A 284 15.32 2.56 -10.97
C LEU A 284 15.54 3.63 -12.04
N SER A 285 14.81 3.60 -13.15
CA SER A 285 14.85 4.69 -14.15
C SER A 285 14.54 6.08 -13.58
N LYS A 286 13.85 6.14 -12.43
CA LYS A 286 13.49 7.38 -11.74
C LYS A 286 14.30 7.66 -10.47
N THR A 287 14.93 6.63 -9.90
CA THR A 287 15.48 6.67 -8.53
C THR A 287 16.96 6.33 -8.42
N ALA A 288 17.60 5.81 -9.48
CA ALA A 288 19.01 5.39 -9.44
C ALA A 288 19.99 6.50 -9.00
N ASP A 289 19.71 7.76 -9.33
CA ASP A 289 20.48 8.95 -8.92
C ASP A 289 20.07 9.52 -7.56
N VAL A 290 19.01 8.99 -6.93
CA VAL A 290 18.46 9.46 -5.65
C VAL A 290 18.73 8.48 -4.50
N LEU A 291 18.80 7.19 -4.80
CA LEU A 291 19.08 6.14 -3.82
C LEU A 291 20.58 6.07 -3.53
N THR A 292 20.92 5.73 -2.29
CA THR A 292 22.31 5.38 -1.94
C THR A 292 22.65 3.99 -2.50
N GLU A 293 23.95 3.66 -2.56
CA GLU A 293 24.38 2.31 -2.93
C GLU A 293 23.81 1.24 -1.99
N GLU A 294 23.81 1.49 -0.69
CA GLU A 294 23.24 0.57 0.32
C GLU A 294 21.74 0.35 0.13
N GLU A 295 20.99 1.39 -0.28
CA GLU A 295 19.59 1.23 -0.61
C GLU A 295 19.39 0.36 -1.86
N LYS A 296 20.17 0.60 -2.92
CA LYS A 296 20.12 -0.20 -4.16
C LYS A 296 20.47 -1.67 -3.89
N ASP A 297 21.54 -1.92 -3.14
CA ASP A 297 21.97 -3.27 -2.75
C ASP A 297 20.93 -4.01 -1.91
N SER A 298 20.11 -3.26 -1.15
CA SER A 298 19.05 -3.82 -0.30
C SER A 298 17.76 -4.16 -1.06
N LEU A 299 17.55 -3.70 -2.31
CA LEU A 299 16.25 -3.81 -2.99
C LEU A 299 15.78 -5.26 -3.18
N ALA A 300 16.66 -6.15 -3.66
CA ALA A 300 16.33 -7.57 -3.82
C ALA A 300 15.98 -8.24 -2.49
N GLY A 301 16.74 -7.94 -1.42
CA GLY A 301 16.47 -8.45 -0.08
C GLY A 301 15.17 -7.89 0.51
N SER A 302 14.82 -6.66 0.16
CA SER A 302 13.59 -6.00 0.63
C SER A 302 12.32 -6.69 0.13
N CYS A 303 12.36 -7.31 -1.07
CA CYS A 303 11.26 -8.15 -1.54
C CYS A 303 11.01 -9.34 -0.60
N LEU A 304 12.07 -9.98 -0.11
CA LEU A 304 11.98 -11.08 0.85
C LEU A 304 11.48 -10.58 2.22
N VAL A 305 11.97 -9.42 2.68
CA VAL A 305 11.51 -8.77 3.94
C VAL A 305 10.00 -8.54 3.90
N MET A 306 9.50 -7.87 2.87
CA MET A 306 8.07 -7.53 2.74
C MET A 306 7.19 -8.78 2.60
N THR A 307 7.71 -9.82 1.94
CA THR A 307 7.01 -11.12 1.83
C THR A 307 6.91 -11.82 3.19
N LEU A 308 8.01 -11.89 3.93
CA LEU A 308 8.07 -12.54 5.25
C LEU A 308 7.29 -11.78 6.32
N GLU A 309 7.35 -10.44 6.33
CA GLU A 309 6.56 -9.61 7.24
C GLU A 309 5.07 -9.84 7.03
N LEU A 310 4.59 -9.83 5.79
CA LEU A 310 3.17 -10.05 5.52
C LEU A 310 2.75 -11.49 5.84
N ALA A 311 3.61 -12.48 5.58
CA ALA A 311 3.37 -13.87 5.99
C ALA A 311 3.25 -13.99 7.52
N SER A 312 4.13 -13.34 8.27
CA SER A 312 4.10 -13.35 9.75
C SER A 312 2.81 -12.72 10.28
N ARG A 313 2.36 -11.62 9.67
CA ARG A 313 1.09 -10.97 10.01
C ARG A 313 -0.11 -11.86 9.74
N TYR A 314 -0.11 -12.66 8.67
CA TYR A 314 -1.20 -13.58 8.38
C TYR A 314 -1.24 -14.78 9.33
N VAL A 315 -0.08 -15.34 9.72
CA VAL A 315 -0.04 -16.40 10.74
C VAL A 315 -0.51 -15.88 12.10
N ASP A 316 -0.06 -14.69 12.49
CA ASP A 316 -0.48 -14.02 13.72
C ASP A 316 -2.00 -13.74 13.75
N ASP A 317 -2.55 -13.27 12.63
CA ASP A 317 -3.99 -13.00 12.53
C ASP A 317 -4.81 -14.30 12.60
N TYR A 318 -4.35 -15.38 11.95
CA TYR A 318 -4.97 -16.71 12.07
C TYR A 318 -4.97 -17.20 13.53
N LEU A 319 -3.85 -17.07 14.24
CA LEU A 319 -3.72 -17.45 15.65
C LEU A 319 -4.66 -16.68 16.58
N THR A 320 -4.99 -15.44 16.22
CA THR A 320 -5.80 -14.52 17.04
C THR A 320 -7.26 -14.42 16.59
N GLY A 321 -7.64 -15.13 15.52
CA GLY A 321 -9.02 -15.27 15.06
C GLY A 321 -9.43 -14.26 13.99
N ASP A 322 -8.53 -14.00 13.02
CA ASP A 322 -8.77 -13.21 11.80
C ASP A 322 -9.36 -11.81 12.07
N ARG A 323 -8.80 -11.13 13.06
CA ARG A 323 -9.33 -9.84 13.56
C ARG A 323 -8.87 -8.66 12.71
N TYR A 324 -7.72 -8.78 12.05
CA TYR A 324 -7.10 -7.72 11.27
C TYR A 324 -7.45 -7.83 9.78
N PHE A 325 -7.25 -9.01 9.19
CA PHE A 325 -7.55 -9.29 7.78
C PHE A 325 -8.86 -10.06 7.66
N LYS A 326 -9.79 -9.50 6.90
CA LYS A 326 -11.04 -10.18 6.56
C LYS A 326 -10.76 -11.54 5.91
N ALA A 327 -11.29 -12.59 6.52
CA ALA A 327 -11.30 -13.96 6.03
C ALA A 327 -12.72 -14.36 5.57
N LYS A 328 -12.82 -15.07 4.45
CA LYS A 328 -14.05 -15.63 3.87
C LYS A 328 -14.30 -17.07 4.33
N TYR A 329 -13.27 -17.74 4.83
CA TYR A 329 -13.31 -19.10 5.35
C TYR A 329 -12.22 -19.29 6.42
N PRO A 330 -12.35 -20.28 7.34
CA PRO A 330 -11.57 -20.32 8.58
C PRO A 330 -10.04 -20.41 8.44
N THR A 331 -9.52 -20.94 7.34
CA THR A 331 -8.07 -21.08 7.12
C THR A 331 -7.51 -20.03 6.18
N GLN A 332 -8.30 -19.06 5.72
CA GLN A 332 -7.91 -18.19 4.61
C GLN A 332 -6.62 -17.40 4.90
N ASN A 333 -6.44 -16.87 6.11
CA ASN A 333 -5.22 -16.15 6.44
C ASN A 333 -4.01 -17.09 6.54
N LEU A 334 -4.18 -18.30 7.07
CA LEU A 334 -3.12 -19.31 7.04
C LEU A 334 -2.74 -19.70 5.60
N ASP A 335 -3.70 -19.85 4.71
CA ASP A 335 -3.45 -20.16 3.29
C ASP A 335 -2.76 -19.00 2.55
N ARG A 336 -3.11 -17.75 2.87
CA ARG A 336 -2.36 -16.56 2.41
C ARG A 336 -0.91 -16.58 2.91
N ALA A 337 -0.68 -16.96 4.16
CA ALA A 337 0.67 -17.11 4.70
C ALA A 337 1.46 -18.21 3.96
N ARG A 338 0.85 -19.36 3.68
CA ARG A 338 1.47 -20.46 2.91
C ARG A 338 1.88 -20.04 1.51
N ASN A 339 1.04 -19.29 0.81
CA ASN A 339 1.36 -18.72 -0.49
C ASN A 339 2.59 -17.80 -0.41
N LEU A 340 2.63 -16.88 0.56
CA LEU A 340 3.78 -15.99 0.76
C LEU A 340 5.04 -16.73 1.23
N ILE A 341 4.91 -17.79 2.02
CA ILE A 341 6.03 -18.64 2.42
C ILE A 341 6.62 -19.35 1.19
N ALA A 342 5.79 -19.86 0.28
CA ALA A 342 6.25 -20.45 -0.97
C ALA A 342 6.99 -19.41 -1.83
N LEU A 343 6.44 -18.20 -1.96
CA LEU A 343 7.10 -17.09 -2.65
C LEU A 343 8.45 -16.73 -1.99
N ALA A 344 8.49 -16.63 -0.65
CA ALA A 344 9.71 -16.33 0.09
C ALA A 344 10.80 -17.39 -0.11
N LYS A 345 10.42 -18.67 -0.13
CA LYS A 345 11.35 -19.78 -0.42
C LYS A 345 11.95 -19.64 -1.82
N ASP A 346 11.13 -19.27 -2.80
CA ASP A 346 11.59 -19.12 -4.19
C ASP A 346 12.43 -17.86 -4.41
N MET A 347 12.06 -16.74 -3.78
CA MET A 347 12.89 -15.52 -3.74
C MET A 347 14.26 -15.80 -3.12
N ASP A 348 14.31 -16.56 -2.02
CA ASP A 348 15.57 -16.88 -1.36
C ASP A 348 16.49 -17.73 -2.23
N ARG A 349 15.93 -18.70 -2.96
CA ARG A 349 16.68 -19.51 -3.95
C ARG A 349 17.16 -18.70 -5.14
N ASN A 350 16.40 -17.68 -5.57
CA ASN A 350 16.73 -16.83 -6.70
C ASN A 350 17.43 -15.52 -6.30
N MET A 351 17.85 -15.37 -5.03
CA MET A 351 18.38 -14.11 -4.50
C MET A 351 19.55 -13.55 -5.32
N ASP A 352 20.48 -14.41 -5.73
CA ASP A 352 21.63 -13.96 -6.55
C ASP A 352 21.20 -13.48 -7.94
N ARG A 353 20.19 -14.11 -8.54
CA ARG A 353 19.62 -13.66 -9.82
C ARG A 353 18.89 -12.33 -9.66
N MET A 354 18.14 -12.16 -8.57
CA MET A 354 17.46 -10.91 -8.27
C MET A 354 18.46 -9.76 -8.09
N LYS A 355 19.54 -9.99 -7.32
CA LYS A 355 20.63 -9.02 -7.16
C LYS A 355 21.35 -8.72 -8.47
N ALA A 356 21.62 -9.73 -9.29
CA ALA A 356 22.24 -9.53 -10.61
C ALA A 356 21.38 -8.63 -11.51
N ILE A 357 20.06 -8.85 -11.55
CA ILE A 357 19.13 -7.99 -12.29
C ILE A 357 19.20 -6.54 -11.82
N ILE A 358 19.25 -6.29 -10.51
CA ILE A 358 19.40 -4.93 -9.98
C ILE A 358 20.74 -4.32 -10.37
N GLY A 359 21.84 -5.10 -10.33
CA GLY A 359 23.17 -4.61 -10.72
C GLY A 359 23.36 -4.37 -12.22
N GLU A 360 22.49 -4.92 -13.08
CA GLU A 360 22.49 -4.68 -14.53
C GLU A 360 21.76 -3.38 -14.94
N ILE A 361 20.88 -2.88 -14.07
CA ILE A 361 20.04 -1.69 -14.31
C ILE A 361 20.73 -0.47 -13.68
#